data_AF-A0A8B6HQY7-F1
#
_entry.id   AF-A0A8B6HQY7-F1
#
_cell.length_a   1.000
_cell.length_b   1.000
_cell.length_c   1.000
_cell.angle_alpha   90.00
_cell.angle_beta   90.00
_cell.angle_gamma   90.00
#
_symmetry.space_group_name_H-M   'P 1'
#
loop_
_entity.id
_entity.type
_entity.pdbx_description
1 polymer ?
#
loop_
_entity_poly.entity_id
_entity_poly.type
_entity_poly.pdbx_seq_one_letter_code
_entity_poly.pdbx_strand_id
1 'polypeptide(L)'
;MQTTDNDGVIDIPCPTPICICQDRQLYHEAICSGEYIPRMPARVTQITFMNGQIKVLSGITMANLTISSITMLNFSNNGIQKMEADALSHVTTIVQLDICNLEAD
;
A
#
# COMPACT_ATOMS: atom_id res chain seq x y z
N MET A 1 17.61 -15.65 -9.15
CA MET A 1 18.48 -14.50 -8.81
C MET A 1 17.60 -13.45 -8.19
N GLN A 2 17.79 -13.12 -6.92
CA GLN A 2 17.11 -11.99 -6.27
C GLN A 2 17.76 -10.70 -6.79
N THR A 3 16.98 -9.84 -7.41
CA THR A 3 17.43 -8.52 -7.84
C THR A 3 17.19 -7.56 -6.68
N THR A 4 18.24 -6.99 -6.13
CA THR A 4 18.14 -5.87 -5.19
C THR A 4 17.97 -4.59 -5.98
N ASP A 5 17.13 -3.67 -5.52
CA ASP A 5 17.11 -2.31 -6.04
C ASP A 5 18.33 -1.50 -5.54
N ASN A 6 18.41 -0.24 -5.95
CA ASN A 6 19.54 0.65 -5.61
C ASN A 6 19.66 0.95 -4.11
N ASP A 7 18.64 0.63 -3.31
CA ASP A 7 18.62 0.83 -1.85
C ASP A 7 18.89 -0.47 -1.07
N GLY A 8 19.22 -1.56 -1.78
CA GLY A 8 19.46 -2.87 -1.16
C GLY A 8 18.19 -3.59 -0.72
N VAL A 9 17.02 -3.11 -1.14
CA VAL A 9 15.74 -3.78 -0.90
C VAL A 9 15.62 -4.92 -1.90
N ILE A 10 15.28 -6.11 -1.41
CA ILE A 10 15.00 -7.26 -2.26
C ILE A 10 13.75 -6.91 -3.09
N ASP A 11 13.93 -6.76 -4.40
CA ASP A 11 12.81 -6.56 -5.31
C ASP A 11 12.02 -7.87 -5.38
N ILE A 12 10.81 -7.83 -4.84
CA ILE A 12 9.91 -8.98 -4.80
C ILE A 12 8.95 -8.92 -5.99
N PRO A 13 8.47 -10.08 -6.49
CA PRO A 13 7.45 -10.08 -7.53
C PRO A 13 6.17 -9.42 -7.05
N CYS A 14 5.37 -8.93 -8.01
CA CYS A 14 4.03 -8.43 -7.71
C CYS A 14 3.22 -9.49 -6.95
N PRO A 15 2.57 -9.15 -5.83
CA PRO A 15 1.86 -10.12 -5.00
C PRO A 15 0.55 -10.58 -5.65
N THR A 16 0.65 -11.51 -6.59
CA THR A 16 -0.49 -12.15 -7.24
C THR A 16 -1.08 -13.27 -6.35
N PRO A 17 -2.40 -13.55 -6.44
CA PRO A 17 -3.42 -12.92 -7.28
C PRO A 17 -4.04 -11.65 -6.66
N ILE A 18 -3.51 -11.18 -5.53
CA ILE A 18 -4.12 -10.11 -4.72
C ILE A 18 -3.94 -8.76 -5.41
N CYS A 19 -2.79 -8.52 -6.01
CA CYS A 19 -2.47 -7.28 -6.70
C CYS A 19 -2.14 -7.52 -8.17
N ILE A 20 -2.49 -6.53 -8.97
CA ILE A 20 -2.04 -6.36 -10.34
C ILE A 20 -1.10 -5.14 -10.35
N CYS A 21 0.15 -5.37 -10.72
CA CYS A 21 1.15 -4.31 -10.85
C CYS A 21 1.33 -3.96 -12.32
N GLN A 22 1.34 -2.68 -12.64
CA GLN A 22 1.45 -2.19 -14.01
C GLN A 22 2.23 -0.88 -14.09
N ASP A 23 2.95 -0.73 -15.19
CA ASP A 23 3.66 0.49 -15.50
C ASP A 23 2.70 1.49 -16.13
N ARG A 24 2.60 2.68 -15.53
CA ARG A 24 1.94 3.84 -16.13
C ARG A 24 3.01 4.79 -16.65
N GLN A 25 2.63 5.74 -17.50
CA GLN A 25 3.58 6.65 -18.15
C GLN A 25 4.54 7.37 -17.18
N LEU A 26 4.10 7.66 -15.95
CA LEU A 26 4.87 8.46 -14.98
C LEU A 26 5.13 7.74 -13.64
N TYR A 27 4.56 6.55 -13.43
CA TYR A 27 4.58 5.88 -12.13
C TYR A 27 4.32 4.39 -12.28
N HIS A 28 4.67 3.61 -11.25
CA HIS A 28 4.34 2.19 -11.18
C HIS A 28 3.21 2.01 -10.18
N GLU A 29 2.13 1.38 -10.64
CA GLU A 29 0.88 1.26 -9.90
C GLU A 29 0.66 -0.19 -9.46
N ALA A 30 0.24 -0.39 -8.22
CA ALA A 30 -0.32 -1.64 -7.75
C ALA A 30 -1.80 -1.45 -7.41
N ILE A 31 -2.67 -2.23 -8.07
CA ILE A 31 -4.09 -2.29 -7.78
C ILE A 31 -4.35 -3.60 -7.05
N CYS A 32 -4.77 -3.50 -5.79
CA CYS A 32 -4.89 -4.63 -4.88
C CYS A 32 -6.32 -4.87 -4.44
N SER A 33 -6.70 -6.14 -4.30
CA SER A 33 -7.97 -6.57 -3.73
C SER A 33 -7.73 -7.66 -2.70
N GLY A 34 -8.15 -7.42 -1.46
CA GLY A 34 -7.99 -8.39 -0.37
C GLY A 34 -8.21 -7.77 1.01
N GLU A 35 -8.14 -8.62 2.03
CA GLU A 35 -8.33 -8.26 3.44
C GLU A 35 -7.07 -7.71 4.11
N TYR A 36 -5.90 -7.83 3.47
CA TYR A 36 -4.62 -7.45 4.04
C TYR A 36 -3.73 -6.75 3.03
N ILE A 37 -2.74 -6.02 3.54
CA ILE A 37 -1.74 -5.32 2.74
C ILE A 37 -0.53 -6.24 2.55
N PRO A 38 -0.24 -6.71 1.32
CA PRO A 38 0.96 -7.51 1.07
C PRO A 38 2.20 -6.61 0.98
N ARG A 39 3.38 -7.22 1.04
CA ARG A 39 4.62 -6.54 0.67
C ARG A 39 4.60 -6.22 -0.82
N MET A 40 5.19 -5.08 -1.20
CA MET A 40 5.19 -4.60 -2.58
C MET A 40 6.58 -4.66 -3.22
N PRO A 41 6.65 -4.82 -4.56
CA PRO A 41 7.87 -4.62 -5.33
C PRO A 41 8.43 -3.23 -5.10
N ALA A 42 9.75 -3.09 -5.07
CA ALA A 42 10.39 -1.85 -4.62
C ALA A 42 10.17 -0.67 -5.58
N ARG A 43 9.76 -0.94 -6.82
CA ARG A 43 9.47 0.08 -7.83
C ARG A 43 8.07 0.67 -7.73
N VAL A 44 7.16 0.07 -6.95
CA VAL A 44 5.76 0.53 -6.84
C VAL A 44 5.70 1.86 -6.11
N THR A 45 5.18 2.88 -6.79
CA THR A 45 5.07 4.25 -6.26
C THR A 45 3.65 4.61 -5.83
N GLN A 46 2.65 3.95 -6.40
CA GLN A 46 1.24 4.22 -6.11
C GLN A 46 0.50 2.92 -5.84
N ILE A 47 -0.28 2.86 -4.77
CA ILE A 47 -1.05 1.68 -4.41
C ILE A 47 -2.52 2.06 -4.19
N THR A 48 -3.40 1.35 -4.88
CA THR A 48 -4.85 1.45 -4.67
C THR A 48 -5.37 0.13 -4.12
N PHE A 49 -5.95 0.16 -2.92
CA PHE A 49 -6.67 -0.97 -2.34
C PHE A 49 -8.16 -0.86 -2.65
N MET A 50 -8.73 -1.91 -3.24
CA MET A 50 -10.13 -2.00 -3.64
C MET A 50 -10.80 -3.20 -2.96
N ASN A 51 -12.14 -3.20 -2.97
CA ASN A 51 -13.05 -4.27 -2.52
C ASN A 51 -13.51 -4.26 -1.06
N GLY A 52 -13.50 -3.13 -0.35
CA GLY A 52 -14.35 -3.01 0.83
C GLY A 52 -13.91 -3.82 2.06
N GLN A 53 -12.73 -4.41 2.05
CA GLN A 53 -12.35 -5.48 3.00
C GLN A 53 -11.42 -4.97 4.11
N ILE A 54 -10.63 -3.93 3.84
CA ILE A 54 -9.79 -3.29 4.85
C ILE A 54 -10.69 -2.38 5.69
N LYS A 55 -10.98 -2.74 6.94
CA LYS A 55 -11.84 -1.91 7.83
C LYS A 55 -11.07 -1.09 8.84
N VAL A 56 -9.86 -1.53 9.19
CA VAL A 56 -9.04 -0.91 10.22
C VAL A 56 -7.64 -0.70 9.68
N LEU A 57 -7.17 0.55 9.73
CA LEU A 57 -5.79 0.91 9.49
C LEU A 57 -5.07 0.98 10.84
N SER A 58 -4.21 0.00 11.13
CA SER A 58 -3.35 -0.05 12.31
C SER A 58 -1.88 -0.16 11.91
N GLY A 59 -0.96 0.05 12.86
CA GLY A 59 0.46 -0.20 12.62
C GLY A 59 0.72 -1.62 12.08
N ILE A 60 -0.06 -2.62 12.51
CA ILE A 60 0.03 -4.01 12.04
C ILE A 60 -0.46 -4.16 10.61
N THR A 61 -1.64 -3.61 10.28
CA THR A 61 -2.19 -3.67 8.91
C THR A 61 -1.21 -3.05 7.91
N MET A 62 -0.56 -1.96 8.31
CA MET A 62 0.34 -1.17 7.46
C MET A 62 1.80 -1.67 7.48
N ALA A 63 2.16 -2.61 8.35
CA ALA A 63 3.54 -3.04 8.60
C ALA A 63 4.28 -3.62 7.37
N ASN A 64 3.54 -4.05 6.34
CA ASN A 64 4.15 -4.57 5.11
C ASN A 64 4.52 -3.47 4.09
N LEU A 65 4.03 -2.25 4.26
CA LEU A 65 4.38 -1.09 3.42
C LEU A 65 5.71 -0.48 3.89
N THR A 66 6.79 -1.20 3.62
CA THR A 66 8.16 -0.85 4.06
C THR A 66 9.02 -0.24 2.97
N ILE A 67 8.51 -0.18 1.72
CA ILE A 67 9.26 0.37 0.59
C ILE A 67 9.21 1.90 0.61
N SER A 68 10.35 2.54 0.36
CA SER A 68 10.55 3.99 0.39
C SER A 68 10.04 4.71 -0.86
N SER A 69 9.68 3.97 -1.91
CA SER A 69 9.23 4.53 -3.19
C SER A 69 7.76 4.91 -3.21
N ILE A 70 6.95 4.46 -2.24
CA ILE A 70 5.52 4.78 -2.19
C ILE A 70 5.35 6.28 -1.93
N THR A 71 4.64 6.94 -2.84
CA THR A 71 4.25 8.35 -2.73
C THR A 71 2.74 8.53 -2.61
N MET A 72 1.94 7.52 -3.02
CA MET A 72 0.48 7.57 -2.95
C MET A 72 -0.12 6.27 -2.41
N LEU A 73 -1.03 6.39 -1.45
CA LEU A 73 -1.89 5.31 -0.97
C LEU A 73 -3.36 5.71 -1.10
N ASN A 74 -4.16 4.84 -1.70
CA ASN A 74 -5.60 5.03 -1.82
C ASN A 74 -6.37 3.84 -1.20
N PHE A 75 -7.16 4.14 -0.17
CA PHE A 75 -8.06 3.23 0.53
C PHE A 75 -9.55 3.59 0.37
N SER A 76 -9.90 4.59 -0.44
CA SER A 76 -11.25 5.17 -0.55
C SER A 76 -12.39 4.16 -0.73
N ASN A 77 -12.12 3.03 -1.40
CA ASN A 77 -13.11 1.98 -1.67
C ASN A 77 -13.10 0.83 -0.65
N ASN A 78 -12.63 1.06 0.58
CA ASN A 78 -12.60 0.02 1.62
C ASN A 78 -13.63 0.21 2.73
N GLY A 79 -14.20 1.41 2.89
CA GLY A 79 -15.08 1.73 4.01
C GLY A 79 -14.35 1.57 5.34
N ILE A 80 -13.24 2.31 5.48
CA ILE A 80 -12.37 2.26 6.66
C ILE A 80 -13.16 2.78 7.87
N GLN A 81 -13.43 1.94 8.86
CA GLN A 81 -14.17 2.34 10.06
C GLN A 81 -13.26 2.98 11.12
N LYS A 82 -11.98 2.62 11.14
CA LYS A 82 -11.05 3.09 12.19
C LYS A 82 -9.63 3.24 11.64
N MET A 83 -8.95 4.28 12.09
CA MET A 83 -7.52 4.47 11.90
C MET A 83 -6.85 4.69 13.26
N GLU A 84 -5.85 3.87 13.56
CA GLU A 84 -5.08 3.95 14.81
C GLU A 84 -3.96 4.97 14.69
N ALA A 85 -3.54 5.55 15.82
CA ALA A 85 -2.57 6.64 15.85
C ALA A 85 -1.19 6.25 15.27
N ASP A 86 -0.85 4.97 15.29
CA ASP A 86 0.42 4.43 14.80
C ASP A 86 0.34 3.86 13.37
N ALA A 87 -0.82 3.96 12.70
CA ALA A 87 -1.05 3.32 11.40
C ALA A 87 -0.06 3.78 10.32
N LEU A 88 0.39 5.02 10.37
CA LEU A 88 1.34 5.58 9.39
C LEU A 88 2.78 5.62 9.88
N SER A 89 3.08 5.09 11.07
CA SER A 89 4.41 5.21 11.69
C SER A 89 5.56 4.64 10.83
N HIS A 90 5.25 3.69 9.95
CA HIS A 90 6.21 3.02 9.07
C HIS A 90 6.33 3.64 7.67
N VAL A 91 5.39 4.50 7.28
CA VAL A 91 5.35 5.04 5.91
C VAL A 91 5.73 6.51 5.91
N THR A 92 7.02 6.77 5.68
CA THR A 92 7.62 8.11 5.84
C THR A 92 7.65 8.94 4.55
N THR A 93 7.24 8.37 3.42
CA THR A 93 7.44 8.96 2.08
C THR A 93 6.14 9.33 1.35
N ILE A 94 4.99 9.04 1.96
CA ILE A 94 3.68 9.32 1.34
C ILE A 94 3.50 10.84 1.21
N VAL A 95 3.13 11.27 0.00
CA VAL A 95 2.73 12.64 -0.32
C VAL A 95 1.20 12.76 -0.37
N GLN A 96 0.52 11.68 -0.74
CA GLN A 96 -0.95 11.64 -0.84
C GLN A 96 -1.52 10.36 -0.21
N LEU A 97 -2.47 10.56 0.71
CA LEU A 97 -3.23 9.50 1.36
C LEU A 97 -4.72 9.77 1.19
N ASP A 98 -5.40 8.92 0.42
CA ASP A 98 -6.84 9.01 0.20
C ASP A 98 -7.56 7.96 1.04
N ILE A 99 -8.28 8.41 2.07
CA ILE A 99 -9.15 7.57 2.88
C ILE A 99 -10.55 8.21 2.85
N CYS A 100 -11.55 7.45 2.40
CA CYS A 100 -12.95 7.90 2.40
C CYS A 100 -13.78 6.99 3.32
N ASN A 101 -14.83 7.57 3.90
CA ASN A 101 -15.73 6.92 4.86
C ASN A 101 -15.09 6.47 6.18
N LEU A 102 -14.26 7.33 6.79
CA LEU A 102 -13.89 7.17 8.20
C LEU A 102 -15.12 7.47 9.07
N GLU A 103 -15.65 6.46 9.74
CA GLU A 103 -16.56 6.69 10.88
C GLU A 103 -15.70 7.18 12.04
N ALA A 104 -15.85 8.45 12.41
CA ALA A 104 -15.26 8.97 13.63
C ALA A 104 -16.20 8.63 14.79
N ASP A 105 -15.76 7.75 15.69
CA ASP A 105 -16.36 7.58 17.02
C ASP A 105 -16.16 8.85 17.88
#